data_AF-A0A4V0Z1Z0-F1
#
_entry.id   AF-A0A4V0Z1Z0-F1
#
_cell.length_a   1.000
_cell.length_b   1.000
_cell.length_c   1.000
_cell.angle_alpha   90.00
_cell.angle_beta   90.00
_cell.angle_gamma   90.00
#
_symmetry.space_group_name_H-M   'P 1'
#
loop_
_entity.id
_entity.type
_entity.pdbx_description
1 polymer ?
#
loop_
_entity_poly.entity_id
_entity_poly.type
_entity_poly.pdbx_seq_one_letter_code
_entity_poly.pdbx_strand_id
1 'polypeptide(L)'
;MRVAVGSDGVRDSWSPFGNADMIEHCHLLACRLEVFTDSELTHAFEIAVHNGARMMGLPESRFRIGDPADFLVARGVHEAQVVVDRPVPRAIVKGGRIVARVGVVLGGS
;
A
#
# COMPACT_ATOMS: atom_id res chain seq x y z
N MET A 1 -7.40 7.64 -18.30
CA MET A 1 -8.29 7.26 -17.18
C MET A 1 -7.45 7.18 -15.91
N ARG A 2 -7.98 7.58 -14.74
CA ARG A 2 -7.31 7.34 -13.44
C ARG A 2 -8.02 6.18 -12.75
N VAL A 3 -7.25 5.22 -12.26
CA VAL A 3 -7.74 4.01 -11.58
C VAL A 3 -7.06 3.94 -10.21
N ALA A 4 -7.81 3.61 -9.16
CA ALA A 4 -7.27 3.31 -7.84
C ALA A 4 -7.94 2.05 -7.28
N VAL A 5 -7.31 1.44 -6.28
CA VAL A 5 -7.82 0.25 -5.58
C VAL A 5 -8.24 0.66 -4.18
N GLY A 6 -9.26 -0.01 -3.64
CA GLY A 6 -9.68 0.11 -2.24
C GLY A 6 -10.13 -1.24 -1.72
N SER A 7 -10.21 -1.36 -0.39
CA SER A 7 -10.60 -2.61 0.28
C SER A 7 -12.09 -2.90 0.23
N ASP A 8 -12.93 -1.87 0.05
CA ASP A 8 -14.37 -1.92 0.34
C ASP A 8 -14.62 -2.35 1.80
N GLY A 9 -15.70 -3.09 2.09
CA GLY A 9 -16.02 -3.61 3.43
C GLY A 9 -14.95 -4.56 3.98
N VAL A 10 -14.59 -4.38 5.25
CA VAL A 10 -13.63 -5.24 5.98
C VAL A 10 -14.33 -5.91 7.15
N ARG A 11 -14.60 -7.21 7.01
CA ARG A 11 -15.24 -8.05 8.05
C ARG A 11 -16.51 -7.44 8.64
N ASP A 12 -17.37 -6.94 7.75
CA ASP A 12 -18.64 -6.31 8.11
C ASP A 12 -19.84 -7.16 7.65
N SER A 13 -21.05 -6.58 7.70
CA SER A 13 -22.28 -7.26 7.30
C SER A 13 -22.36 -7.62 5.81
N TRP A 14 -21.53 -7.00 4.97
CA TRP A 14 -21.51 -7.19 3.52
C TRP A 14 -20.40 -8.14 3.07
N SER A 15 -19.26 -8.12 3.77
CA SER A 15 -18.09 -8.91 3.41
C SER A 15 -17.42 -9.52 4.64
N PRO A 16 -17.24 -10.85 4.70
CA PRO A 16 -16.42 -11.48 5.74
C PRO A 16 -14.91 -11.33 5.49
N PHE A 17 -14.50 -10.80 4.33
CA PHE A 17 -13.11 -10.73 3.89
C PHE A 17 -12.44 -9.39 4.26
N GLY A 18 -11.11 -9.34 4.07
CA GLY A 18 -10.31 -8.13 4.25
C GLY A 18 -9.53 -8.06 5.56
N ASN A 19 -8.41 -7.34 5.50
CA ASN A 19 -7.53 -7.00 6.62
C ASN A 19 -6.99 -5.55 6.55
N ALA A 20 -7.53 -4.73 5.64
CA ALA A 20 -7.09 -3.38 5.35
C ALA A 20 -5.61 -3.24 4.91
N ASP A 21 -4.99 -4.29 4.38
CA ASP A 21 -3.66 -4.24 3.78
C ASP A 21 -3.75 -3.95 2.27
N MET A 22 -3.18 -2.83 1.83
CA MET A 22 -3.17 -2.43 0.42
C MET A 22 -2.17 -3.21 -0.44
N ILE A 23 -1.10 -3.77 0.16
CA ILE A 23 -0.18 -4.66 -0.55
C ILE A 23 -0.89 -5.99 -0.81
N GLU A 24 -1.70 -6.48 0.13
CA GLU A 24 -2.55 -7.65 -0.11
C GLU A 24 -3.62 -7.38 -1.18
N HIS A 25 -4.27 -6.22 -1.18
CA HIS A 25 -5.20 -5.88 -2.26
C HIS A 25 -4.50 -5.72 -3.62
N CYS A 26 -3.27 -5.21 -3.65
CA CYS A 26 -2.46 -5.20 -4.87
C CYS A 26 -2.18 -6.62 -5.37
N HIS A 27 -1.85 -7.54 -4.47
CA HIS A 27 -1.66 -8.96 -4.80
C HIS A 27 -2.94 -9.60 -5.34
N LEU A 28 -4.09 -9.35 -4.70
CA LEU A 28 -5.38 -9.85 -5.15
C LEU A 28 -5.77 -9.27 -6.52
N LEU A 29 -5.52 -7.98 -6.75
CA LEU A 29 -5.70 -7.35 -8.06
C LEU A 29 -4.83 -8.07 -9.11
N ALA A 30 -3.55 -8.30 -8.77
CA ALA A 30 -2.62 -8.94 -9.69
C ALA A 30 -3.07 -10.36 -10.09
N CYS A 31 -3.45 -11.17 -9.10
CA CYS A 31 -4.02 -12.50 -9.32
C CYS A 31 -5.31 -12.44 -10.15
N ARG A 32 -6.18 -11.47 -9.88
CA ARG A 32 -7.48 -11.35 -10.56
C ARG A 32 -7.35 -10.92 -12.02
N LEU A 33 -6.32 -10.14 -12.33
CA LEU A 33 -6.02 -9.64 -13.67
C LEU A 33 -5.02 -10.53 -14.42
N GLU A 34 -4.55 -11.62 -13.82
CA GLU A 34 -3.58 -12.54 -14.41
C GLU A 34 -2.31 -11.82 -14.90
N VAL A 35 -1.77 -10.92 -14.06
CA VAL A 35 -0.50 -10.25 -14.33
C VAL A 35 0.66 -10.98 -13.67
N PHE A 36 1.78 -11.12 -14.37
CA PHE A 36 2.87 -12.01 -13.95
C PHE A 36 4.27 -11.41 -14.09
N THR A 37 4.44 -10.42 -14.96
CA THR A 37 5.75 -9.79 -15.17
C THR A 37 6.04 -8.74 -14.10
N ASP A 38 7.32 -8.53 -13.80
CA ASP A 38 7.74 -7.47 -12.88
C ASP A 38 7.18 -6.10 -13.27
N SER A 39 7.16 -5.78 -14.58
CA SER A 39 6.59 -4.52 -15.07
C SER A 39 5.10 -4.38 -14.77
N GLU A 40 4.32 -5.45 -14.93
CA GLU A 40 2.88 -5.41 -14.66
C GLU A 40 2.61 -5.36 -13.16
N LEU A 41 3.38 -6.09 -12.35
CA LEU A 41 3.28 -6.07 -10.89
C LEU A 41 3.66 -4.69 -10.32
N THR A 42 4.71 -4.07 -10.85
CA THR A 42 5.06 -2.69 -10.49
C THR A 42 3.95 -1.72 -10.91
N HIS A 43 3.31 -1.91 -12.07
CA HIS A 43 2.17 -1.08 -12.46
C HIS A 43 0.96 -1.27 -11.53
N ALA A 44 0.65 -2.51 -11.13
CA ALA A 44 -0.39 -2.79 -10.14
C ALA A 44 -0.08 -2.12 -8.81
N PHE A 45 1.19 -2.14 -8.37
CA PHE A 45 1.65 -1.44 -7.17
C PHE A 45 1.42 0.06 -7.25
N GLU A 46 1.77 0.71 -8.37
CA GLU A 46 1.51 2.15 -8.56
C GLU A 46 0.01 2.49 -8.44
N ILE A 47 -0.86 1.65 -9.01
CA ILE A 47 -2.31 1.83 -8.92
C ILE A 47 -2.78 1.69 -7.46
N ALA A 48 -2.34 0.64 -6.77
CA ALA A 48 -2.81 0.34 -5.42
C ALA A 48 -2.26 1.31 -4.35
N VAL A 49 -1.01 1.77 -4.50
CA VAL A 49 -0.30 2.53 -3.47
C VAL A 49 -0.34 4.03 -3.73
N HIS A 50 -0.23 4.47 -4.98
CA HIS A 50 -0.06 5.89 -5.30
C HIS A 50 -1.31 6.56 -5.85
N ASN A 51 -2.15 5.86 -6.61
CA ASN A 51 -3.29 6.50 -7.25
C ASN A 51 -4.42 6.86 -6.28
N GLY A 52 -4.51 6.22 -5.10
CA GLY A 52 -5.48 6.60 -4.07
C GLY A 52 -5.32 8.06 -3.61
N ALA A 53 -4.09 8.49 -3.31
CA ALA A 53 -3.81 9.88 -2.93
C ALA A 53 -4.17 10.86 -4.06
N ARG A 54 -3.82 10.52 -5.31
CA ARG A 54 -4.16 11.33 -6.49
C ARG A 54 -5.67 11.47 -6.69
N MET A 55 -6.42 10.39 -6.49
CA MET A 55 -7.88 10.39 -6.65
C MET A 55 -8.54 11.26 -5.58
N MET A 56 -8.01 11.26 -4.36
CA MET A 56 -8.52 12.05 -3.23
C MET A 56 -8.00 13.49 -3.19
N GLY A 57 -7.12 13.89 -4.11
CA GLY A 57 -6.49 15.22 -4.08
C GLY A 57 -5.55 15.43 -2.89
N LEU A 58 -5.02 14.35 -2.31
CA LEU A 58 -4.07 14.42 -1.19
C LEU A 58 -2.64 14.67 -1.69
N PRO A 59 -1.80 15.31 -0.88
CA PRO A 59 -0.37 15.43 -1.16
C PRO A 59 0.27 14.07 -1.42
N GLU A 60 1.10 14.00 -2.45
CA GLU A 60 1.76 12.77 -2.86
C GLU A 60 3.10 12.62 -2.14
N SER A 61 3.35 11.45 -1.54
CA SER A 61 4.68 11.10 -1.05
C SER A 61 5.44 10.40 -2.19
N ARG A 62 6.36 11.15 -2.83
CA ARG A 62 7.23 10.68 -3.94
C ARG A 62 8.71 10.68 -3.56
N PHE A 63 9.01 10.83 -2.26
CA PHE A 63 10.37 10.95 -1.74
C PHE A 63 11.17 12.11 -2.36
N ARG A 64 10.49 13.21 -2.71
CA ARG A 64 11.12 14.47 -3.11
C ARG A 64 11.22 15.42 -1.93
N ILE A 65 12.17 16.34 -1.98
CA ILE A 65 12.26 17.41 -0.98
C ILE A 65 10.96 18.23 -1.01
N GLY A 66 10.32 18.36 0.15
CA GLY A 66 9.03 19.05 0.29
C GLY A 66 7.80 18.13 0.33
N ASP A 67 7.94 16.85 -0.04
CA ASP A 67 6.85 15.88 0.08
C ASP A 67 6.53 15.58 1.56
N PRO A 68 5.31 15.15 1.88
CA PRO A 68 5.00 14.61 3.20
C PRO A 68 5.94 13.44 3.53
N ALA A 69 6.47 13.43 4.75
CA ALA A 69 7.24 12.30 5.27
C ALA A 69 6.31 11.15 5.72
N ASP A 70 5.54 10.64 4.76
CA ASP A 70 4.55 9.58 4.90
C ASP A 70 4.99 8.39 4.04
N PHE A 71 5.42 7.30 4.67
CA PHE A 71 5.89 6.11 3.98
C PHE A 71 5.95 4.90 4.90
N LEU A 72 6.03 3.71 4.33
CA LEU A 72 6.31 2.49 5.06
C LEU A 72 7.68 1.94 4.65
N VAL A 73 8.30 1.17 5.54
CA VAL A 73 9.55 0.47 5.29
C VAL A 73 9.27 -1.03 5.31
N ALA A 74 9.46 -1.70 4.19
CA ALA A 74 9.25 -3.14 4.04
C ALA A 74 10.52 -3.83 3.51
N ARG A 75 10.59 -5.15 3.66
CA ARG A 75 11.66 -5.96 3.06
C ARG A 75 11.29 -6.26 1.61
N GLY A 76 12.13 -5.85 0.67
CA GLY A 76 12.02 -6.19 -0.75
C GLY A 76 13.12 -5.49 -1.53
N VAL A 77 13.49 -6.05 -2.68
CA VAL A 77 14.47 -5.41 -3.60
C VAL A 77 13.81 -4.53 -4.65
N HIS A 78 12.53 -4.77 -4.97
CA HIS A 78 11.71 -3.98 -5.89
C HIS A 78 10.22 -4.18 -5.58
N GLU A 79 9.36 -3.37 -6.18
CA GLU A 79 7.91 -3.32 -5.94
C GLU A 79 7.25 -4.66 -6.27
N ALA A 80 7.60 -5.28 -7.40
CA ALA A 80 7.03 -6.57 -7.79
C ALA A 80 7.24 -7.67 -6.73
N GLN A 81 8.42 -7.72 -6.10
CA GLN A 81 8.66 -8.64 -4.99
C GLN A 81 7.75 -8.31 -3.80
N VAL A 82 7.60 -7.03 -3.45
CA VAL A 82 6.74 -6.61 -2.33
C VAL A 82 5.28 -7.03 -2.57
N VAL A 83 4.78 -6.94 -3.81
CA VAL A 83 3.44 -7.40 -4.19
C VAL A 83 3.30 -8.93 -4.01
N VAL A 84 4.31 -9.71 -4.40
CA VAL A 84 4.27 -11.18 -4.29
C VAL A 84 4.40 -11.63 -2.83
N ASP A 85 5.43 -11.15 -2.14
CA ASP A 85 5.82 -11.61 -0.80
C ASP A 85 4.93 -11.05 0.32
N ARG A 86 4.21 -9.95 0.06
CA ARG A 86 3.36 -9.24 1.04
C ARG A 86 4.04 -9.09 2.41
N PRO A 87 5.26 -8.54 2.46
CA PRO A 87 6.04 -8.46 3.69
C PRO A 87 5.38 -7.53 4.71
N VAL A 88 5.32 -7.96 5.97
CA VAL A 88 4.91 -7.08 7.08
C VAL A 88 5.83 -5.85 7.13
N PRO A 89 5.30 -4.62 7.10
CA PRO A 89 6.12 -3.42 7.22
C PRO A 89 6.91 -3.39 8.54
N ARG A 90 8.22 -3.15 8.44
CA ARG A 90 9.13 -2.98 9.58
C ARG A 90 8.84 -1.70 10.35
N ALA A 91 8.44 -0.65 9.64
CA ALA A 91 8.06 0.63 10.22
C ALA A 91 7.04 1.33 9.33
N ILE A 92 6.17 2.11 9.95
CA ILE A 92 5.28 3.06 9.26
C ILE A 92 5.62 4.45 9.80
N VAL A 93 5.84 5.39 8.90
CA VAL A 93 6.16 6.79 9.18
C VAL A 93 5.00 7.66 8.68
N LYS A 94 4.52 8.54 9.55
CA LYS A 94 3.50 9.54 9.24
C LYS A 94 3.95 10.90 9.78
N GLY A 95 3.99 11.92 8.93
CA GLY A 95 4.46 13.26 9.28
C GLY A 95 5.89 13.26 9.85
N GLY A 96 6.76 12.34 9.38
CA GLY A 96 8.13 12.21 9.89
C GLY A 96 8.25 11.50 11.24
N ARG A 97 7.16 10.99 11.82
CA ARG A 97 7.16 10.23 13.08
C ARG A 97 6.88 8.75 12.79
N ILE A 98 7.62 7.86 13.43
CA ILE A 98 7.33 6.42 13.37
C ILE A 98 6.08 6.16 14.21
N VAL A 99 5.01 5.68 13.57
CA VAL A 99 3.70 5.42 14.21
C VAL A 99 3.42 3.93 14.41
N ALA A 100 4.15 3.04 13.73
CA ALA A 100 4.07 1.61 13.94
C ALA A 100 5.41 0.92 13.65
N ARG A 101 5.64 -0.22 14.29
CA ARG A 101 6.79 -1.11 14.02
C ARG A 101 6.34 -2.56 13.99
N VAL A 102 6.75 -3.30 12.96
CA VAL A 102 6.50 -4.75 12.81
C VAL A 102 5.03 -5.10 13.10
N GLY A 103 4.09 -4.36 12.51
CA GLY A 103 2.64 -4.56 12.67
C GLY A 103 2.03 -4.04 13.98
N VAL A 104 2.82 -3.47 14.89
CA VAL A 104 2.34 -2.92 16.17
C VAL A 104 2.31 -1.40 16.13
N VAL A 105 1.13 -0.81 16.40
CA VAL A 105 0.96 0.64 16.53
C VAL A 105 1.68 1.12 17.78
N LEU A 106 2.49 2.16 17.64
CA LEU A 106 3.10 2.85 18.77
C LEU A 106 2.06 3.83 19.32
N GLY A 107 1.73 3.72 20.61
CA GLY A 107 0.78 4.62 21.26
C GLY A 107 1.16 6.09 21.02
N GLY A 108 0.18 6.89 20.60
CA GLY A 108 0.36 8.32 20.44
C GLY A 108 0.62 8.96 21.81
N SER A 109 1.64 9.80 21.90
CA SER A 109 1.78 10.81 22.96
C SER A 109 0.66 11.84 22.86
#